data_AF-A0A538IIJ8-F1
#
_entry.id   AF-A0A538IIJ8-F1
#
_cell.length_a   1.000
_cell.length_b   1.000
_cell.length_c   1.000
_cell.angle_alpha   90.00
_cell.angle_beta   90.00
_cell.angle_gamma   90.00
#
_symmetry.space_group_name_H-M   'P 1'
#
loop_
_entity.id
_entity.type
_entity.pdbx_description
1 polymer ?
#
loop_
_entity_poly.entity_id
_entity_poly.type
_entity_poly.pdbx_seq_one_letter_code
_entity_poly.pdbx_strand_id
1 'polypeptide(L)' 'MNLFRSEEHLERWLGGRAPGATTSVTKLSELAHAWWDDRFSPDWVPHTREQNQAILDSLGLSGSFWQLA' A
#
# COMPACT_ATOMS: atom_id res chain seq x y z
N MET A 1 7.86 5.39 -4.18
CA MET A 1 7.98 4.25 -3.26
C MET A 1 9.44 3.85 -3.18
N ASN A 2 10.02 3.74 -1.99
CA ASN A 2 11.41 3.33 -1.80
C ASN A 2 11.42 1.92 -1.19
N LEU A 3 12.35 1.07 -1.63
CA LEU A 3 12.59 -0.24 -1.04
C LEU A 3 13.86 -0.17 -0.21
N PHE A 4 13.78 -0.70 1.01
CA PHE A 4 14.91 -0.77 1.92
C PHE A 4 15.14 -2.22 2.33
N ARG A 5 16.41 -2.56 2.57
CA ARG A 5 16.81 -3.89 3.04
C ARG A 5 16.31 -4.17 4.47
N SER A 6 16.24 -3.13 5.31
CA SER A 6 15.78 -3.18 6.69
C SER A 6 15.38 -1.80 7.19
N GLU A 7 14.72 -1.75 8.33
CA GLU A 7 14.31 -0.54 9.05
C GLU A 7 15.51 0.33 9.43
N GLU A 8 16.65 -0.27 9.78
CA GLU A 8 17.90 0.46 10.07
C GLU A 8 18.39 1.28 8.85
N HIS A 9 18.26 0.73 7.62
CA HIS A 9 18.62 1.47 6.41
C HIS A 9 17.64 2.62 6.14
N LEU A 10 16.35 2.41 6.44
CA LEU A 10 15.34 3.45 6.36
C LEU A 10 15.65 4.58 7.35
N GLU A 11 15.93 4.27 8.62
CA GLU A 11 16.24 5.27 9.66
C GLU A 11 17.46 6.11 9.28
N ARG A 12 18.53 5.47 8.82
CA ARG A 12 19.73 6.16 8.31
C ARG A 12 19.41 7.06 7.13
N TRP A 13 18.61 6.57 6.18
CA TRP A 13 18.20 7.35 5.01
C TRP A 13 17.28 8.54 5.38
N LEU A 14 16.41 8.37 6.37
CA LEU A 14 15.53 9.44 6.85
C LEU A 14 16.33 10.60 7.45
N GLY A 15 17.41 10.30 8.19
CA GLY A 15 18.30 11.34 8.73
C GLY A 15 17.58 12.34 9.62
N GLY A 16 16.60 11.88 10.40
CA GLY A 16 15.78 12.72 11.29
C GLY A 16 14.49 13.29 10.68
N ARG A 17 14.25 13.07 9.38
CA ARG A 17 12.94 13.39 8.76
C ARG A 17 11.86 12.43 9.26
N ALA A 18 10.63 12.93 9.40
CA ALA A 18 9.49 12.09 9.73
C ALA A 18 9.23 11.07 8.60
N PRO A 19 9.06 9.78 8.90
CA PRO A 19 8.65 8.80 7.89
C PRO A 19 7.21 9.03 7.44
N GLY A 20 6.88 8.57 6.23
CA GLY A 20 5.50 8.27 5.85
C GLY A 20 5.05 6.94 6.45
N ALA A 21 4.23 6.16 5.75
CA ALA A 21 3.98 4.78 6.14
C ALA A 21 5.07 3.82 5.61
N THR A 22 5.34 2.79 6.40
CA THR A 22 6.13 1.63 6.00
C THR A 22 5.22 0.40 5.97
N THR A 23 5.57 -0.56 5.12
CA THR A 23 4.94 -1.87 5.06
C THR A 23 5.95 -2.89 4.56
N SER A 24 5.69 -4.17 4.77
CA SER A 24 6.57 -5.24 4.26
C SER A 24 6.39 -5.39 2.74
N VAL A 25 7.43 -5.89 2.06
CA VAL A 25 7.35 -6.16 0.62
C VAL A 25 6.28 -7.21 0.30
N THR A 26 6.08 -8.17 1.19
CA THR A 26 5.02 -9.18 1.08
C THR A 26 3.64 -8.54 1.11
N LYS A 27 3.40 -7.63 2.06
CA LYS A 27 2.13 -6.91 2.17
C LYS A 27 1.89 -6.00 0.96
N LEU A 28 2.93 -5.37 0.44
CA LEU A 28 2.85 -4.62 -0.82
C LEU A 28 2.49 -5.52 -2.00
N SER A 29 3.03 -6.74 -2.07
CA SER A 29 2.68 -7.71 -3.10
C SER A 29 1.23 -8.18 -2.98
N GLU A 30 0.74 -8.42 -1.76
CA GLU A 30 -0.68 -8.72 -1.50
C GLU A 30 -1.58 -7.57 -1.97
N LEU A 31 -1.20 -6.32 -1.66
CA LEU A 31 -1.90 -5.13 -2.15
C LEU A 31 -1.93 -5.09 -3.68
N ALA A 32 -0.80 -5.32 -4.33
CA ALA A 32 -0.72 -5.35 -5.79
C ALA A 32 -1.67 -6.39 -6.39
N HIS A 33 -1.67 -7.61 -5.86
CA HIS A 33 -2.59 -8.64 -6.33
C HIS A 33 -4.04 -8.24 -6.12
N ALA A 34 -4.43 -7.82 -4.92
CA ALA A 34 -5.81 -7.42 -4.64
C ALA A 34 -6.29 -6.24 -5.50
N TRP A 35 -5.39 -5.31 -5.82
CA TRP A 35 -5.72 -4.12 -6.63
C TRP A 35 -5.86 -4.43 -8.13
N TRP A 36 -5.10 -5.39 -8.65
CA TRP A 36 -5.03 -5.66 -10.09
C TRP A 36 -5.66 -7.00 -10.51
N ASP A 37 -6.18 -7.81 -9.59
CA ASP A 37 -6.72 -9.15 -9.88
C ASP A 37 -7.78 -9.15 -10.97
N ASP A 38 -8.66 -8.14 -10.99
CA ASP A 38 -9.75 -8.02 -11.96
C ASP A 38 -9.39 -7.22 -13.22
N ARG A 39 -8.15 -6.70 -13.32
CA ARG A 39 -7.76 -5.70 -14.32
C ARG A 39 -7.85 -6.20 -15.76
N PHE A 40 -7.76 -7.50 -15.94
CA PHE A 40 -7.83 -8.18 -17.24
C PHE A 40 -9.25 -8.64 -17.60
N SER A 41 -10.24 -8.41 -16.74
CA SER A 41 -11.65 -8.67 -17.08
C SER A 41 -12.08 -7.82 -18.28
N PRO A 42 -12.82 -8.38 -19.25
CA PRO A 42 -13.40 -7.60 -20.36
C PRO A 42 -14.41 -6.55 -19.86
N ASP A 43 -15.01 -6.78 -18.68
CA ASP A 43 -15.97 -5.88 -18.05
C ASP A 43 -15.31 -4.97 -17.00
N TRP A 44 -13.97 -4.88 -17.00
CA TRP A 44 -13.26 -4.09 -16.01
C TRP A 44 -13.68 -2.62 -16.05
N VAL A 45 -13.96 -2.10 -14.86
CA VAL A 45 -14.10 -0.67 -14.59
C VAL A 45 -13.15 -0.31 -13.46
N PRO A 46 -12.62 0.93 -13.43
CA PRO A 46 -11.82 1.39 -12.30
C PRO A 46 -12.57 1.21 -10.97
N HIS A 47 -11.88 0.69 -9.96
CA HIS A 47 -12.43 0.64 -8.60
C HIS A 47 -12.77 2.04 -8.11
N THR A 48 -13.95 2.16 -7.50
CA THR A 48 -14.36 3.33 -6.72
C THR A 48 -13.45 3.54 -5.53
N ARG A 49 -13.51 4.74 -4.93
CA ARG A 49 -12.75 5.04 -3.71
C ARG A 49 -13.11 4.08 -2.58
N GLU A 50 -14.40 3.77 -2.43
CA GLU A 50 -14.92 2.89 -1.39
C GLU A 50 -14.42 1.45 -1.58
N GLN A 51 -14.35 0.96 -2.83
CA GLN A 51 -13.76 -0.35 -3.15
C GLN A 51 -12.25 -0.38 -2.84
N ASN A 52 -11.52 0.67 -3.22
CA ASN A 52 -10.09 0.76 -2.91
C ASN A 52 -9.83 0.83 -1.39
N GLN A 53 -10.66 1.56 -0.64
CA GLN A 53 -10.56 1.60 0.82
C GLN A 53 -10.83 0.20 1.42
N ALA A 54 -11.84 -0.52 0.93
CA ALA A 54 -12.12 -1.87 1.38
C ALA A 54 -10.95 -2.85 1.10
N ILE A 55 -10.24 -2.69 -0.02
CA ILE A 55 -9.01 -3.45 -0.28
C ILE A 55 -7.94 -3.15 0.78
N LEU A 56 -7.68 -1.87 1.07
CA LEU A 56 -6.71 -1.46 2.11
C LEU A 56 -7.09 -2.03 3.49
N ASP A 57 -8.35 -1.90 3.88
CA ASP A 57 -8.87 -2.38 5.16
C ASP A 57 -8.76 -3.91 5.26
N SER A 58 -9.10 -4.64 4.19
CA SER A 58 -9.00 -6.12 4.15
C SER A 58 -7.57 -6.64 4.32
N LEU A 59 -6.58 -5.85 3.92
CA LEU A 59 -5.16 -6.18 4.05
C LEU A 59 -4.55 -5.71 5.37
N GLY A 60 -5.33 -5.03 6.22
CA GLY A 60 -4.89 -4.44 7.49
C GLY A 60 -4.07 -3.17 7.32
N LEU A 61 -4.06 -2.57 6.12
CA LEU A 61 -3.40 -1.29 5.85
C LEU A 61 -4.27 -0.16 6.42
N SER A 62 -4.08 0.09 7.72
CA SER A 62 -4.91 0.98 8.53
C SER A 62 -4.11 2.17 9.09
N GLY A 63 -4.82 3.22 9.52
CA GLY A 63 -4.23 4.48 10.00
C GLY A 63 -4.36 5.60 8.97
N SER A 64 -4.12 6.84 9.38
CA SER A 64 -4.43 8.05 8.60
C SER A 64 -3.76 8.09 7.22
N PHE A 65 -2.57 7.50 7.07
CA PHE A 65 -1.89 7.41 5.78
C PHE A 65 -2.66 6.56 4.76
N TRP A 66 -3.37 5.53 5.22
CA TRP A 66 -4.09 4.57 4.38
C TRP A 66 -5.58 4.89 4.25
N GLN A 67 -6.02 6.06 4.74
CA GLN A 67 -7.37 6.55 4.55
C GLN A 67 -7.43 7.40 3.27
N LEU A 68 -8.22 6.96 2.30
CA LEU A 68 -8.39 7.66 1.03
C LEU A 68 -9.34 8.87 1.21
N ALA A 69 -8.83 10.07 0.92
CA ALA A 69 -9.61 11.32 0.89
C ALA A 69 -10.41 11.49 -0.41
#